data_AF-A0A2W6AFW9-F1
#
_entry.id   AF-A0A2W6AFW9-F1
#
_cell.length_a   1.000
_cell.length_b   1.000
_cell.length_c   1.000
_cell.angle_alpha   90.00
_cell.angle_beta   90.00
_cell.angle_gamma   90.00
#
_symmetry.space_group_name_H-M   'P 1'
#
loop_
_entity.id
_entity.type
_entity.pdbx_description
1 polymer ?
#
loop_
_entity_poly.entity_id
_entity_poly.type
_entity_poly.pdbx_seq_one_letter_code
_entity_poly.pdbx_strand_id
1 'polypeptide(L)' 'PEVQIALLSTRILQLTDHLRKFKHDNHSRRGLLKLVGQRRRLLAYLNKKDVDRYRAILARLGLRK' A
#
# COMPACT_ATOMS: atom_id res chain seq x y z
N PRO A 1 -3.02 11.68 -5.98
CA PRO A 1 -2.57 10.69 -4.95
C PRO A 1 -2.55 9.24 -5.45
N GLU A 2 -3.30 8.97 -6.51
CA GLU A 2 -3.58 7.68 -7.13
C GLU A 2 -2.31 6.96 -7.57
N VAL A 3 -1.47 7.66 -8.32
CA VAL A 3 -0.19 7.13 -8.82
C VAL A 3 0.70 6.70 -7.66
N GLN A 4 0.77 7.49 -6.58
CA GLN A 4 1.55 7.13 -5.40
C GLN A 4 1.00 5.88 -4.71
N ILE A 5 -0.32 5.75 -4.59
CA ILE A 5 -0.97 4.56 -4.01
C ILE A 5 -0.66 3.32 -4.85
N ALA A 6 -0.69 3.43 -6.18
CA ALA A 6 -0.35 2.34 -7.09
C ALA A 6 1.12 1.92 -6.94
N LEU A 7 2.06 2.87 -6.99
CA LEU A 7 3.49 2.59 -6.82
C LEU A 7 3.81 1.94 -5.46
N LEU A 8 3.22 2.46 -4.38
CA LEU A 8 3.36 1.88 -3.05
C LEU A 8 2.79 0.47 -3.00
N SER A 9 1.66 0.20 -3.66
CA SER A 9 1.04 -1.12 -3.69
C SER A 9 1.92 -2.15 -4.40
N THR A 10 2.49 -1.80 -5.55
CA THR A 10 3.45 -2.67 -6.27
C THR A 10 4.67 -2.96 -5.40
N ARG A 11 5.23 -1.95 -4.73
CA ARG A 11 6.42 -2.12 -3.88
C ARG A 11 6.13 -2.93 -2.62
N ILE A 12 4.94 -2.76 -2.02
CA ILE A 12 4.46 -3.57 -0.90
C ILE A 12 4.37 -5.05 -1.32
N LEU A 13 3.83 -5.34 -2.50
CA LEU A 13 3.72 -6.71 -3.02
C LEU A 13 5.11 -7.34 -3.17
N GLN A 14 6.02 -6.64 -3.86
CA GLN A 14 7.41 -7.11 -4.05
C GLN A 14 8.13 -7.39 -2.72
N LEU A 15 8.04 -6.48 -1.75
CA LEU A 15 8.66 -6.67 -0.44
C LEU A 15 8.00 -7.78 0.37
N THR A 16 6.69 -7.97 0.20
CA THR A 16 5.97 -9.07 0.85
C THR A 16 6.50 -10.41 0.34
N ASP A 17 6.69 -10.55 -0.97
CA ASP A 17 7.25 -11.77 -1.57
C ASP A 17 8.72 -12.00 -1.20
N HIS A 18 9.52 -10.94 -1.11
CA HIS A 18 10.88 -11.01 -0.57
C HIS A 18 10.89 -11.56 0.86
N LEU A 19 10.06 -11.00 1.75
CA LEU A 19 10.01 -11.39 3.16
C LEU A 19 9.42 -12.79 3.40
N ARG A 20 8.66 -13.35 2.44
CA ARG A 20 8.25 -14.76 2.49
C ARG A 20 9.47 -15.70 2.41
N LYS A 21 10.47 -15.33 1.60
CA LYS A 21 11.75 -16.06 1.48
C LYS A 21 12.69 -15.73 2.63
N PHE A 22 12.79 -14.47 3.03
CA PHE A 22 13.72 -13.98 4.05
C PHE A 22 13.00 -13.58 5.35
N LYS A 23 12.49 -14.57 6.08
CA LYS A 23 11.67 -14.36 7.29
C LYS A 23 12.39 -13.61 8.43
N HIS A 24 13.73 -13.59 8.46
CA HIS A 24 14.50 -12.93 9.50
C HIS A 24 14.95 -11.50 9.14
N ASP A 25 14.62 -11.01 7.96
CA ASP A 25 14.96 -9.64 7.54
C ASP A 25 14.04 -8.59 8.20
N ASN A 26 14.38 -8.26 9.45
CA ASN A 26 13.64 -7.32 10.28
C ASN A 26 13.76 -5.86 9.77
N HIS A 27 14.87 -5.52 9.12
CA HIS A 27 15.11 -4.18 8.58
C HIS A 27 14.16 -3.90 7.42
N SER A 28 14.05 -4.83 6.46
CA SER A 28 13.10 -4.73 5.35
C SER A 28 11.65 -4.77 5.83
N ARG A 29 11.33 -5.60 6.84
CA ARG A 29 10.00 -5.60 7.46
C ARG A 29 9.61 -4.24 8.04
N ARG A 30 10.54 -3.56 8.74
CA ARG A 30 10.31 -2.20 9.24
C ARG A 30 10.04 -1.22 8.08
N GLY A 31 10.79 -1.32 6.99
CA GLY A 31 10.57 -0.54 5.76
C GLY A 31 9.19 -0.79 5.16
N LEU A 32 8.77 -2.05 5.05
CA LEU A 32 7.45 -2.45 4.59
C LEU A 32 6.33 -1.80 5.42
N LEU A 33 6.42 -1.85 6.75
CA LEU A 33 5.41 -1.23 7.63
C LEU A 33 5.28 0.28 7.42
N LYS A 34 6.40 0.98 7.16
CA LYS A 34 6.38 2.40 6.82
C LYS A 34 5.62 2.67 5.51
N LEU A 35 5.86 1.87 4.47
CA LEU A 35 5.17 1.97 3.17
C LEU A 35 3.68 1.69 3.31
N VAL A 36 3.29 0.65 4.06
CA VAL A 36 1.89 0.33 4.35
C VAL A 36 1.21 1.51 5.07
N GLY A 37 1.86 2.09 6.08
CA GLY A 37 1.35 3.25 6.80
C GLY A 37 1.18 4.48 5.91
N GLN A 38 2.15 4.74 5.01
CA GLN A 38 2.06 5.82 4.03
C GLN A 38 0.89 5.63 3.06
N ARG A 39 0.72 4.42 2.51
CA ARG A 39 -0.40 4.09 1.62
C ARG A 39 -1.74 4.28 2.34
N ARG A 40 -1.84 3.85 3.60
CA ARG A 40 -3.06 4.02 4.42
C ARG A 40 -3.42 5.50 4.61
N ARG A 41 -2.44 6.37 4.86
CA ARG A 41 -2.67 7.83 4.98
C ARG A 41 -3.16 8.43 3.66
N LEU A 42 -2.56 8.04 2.53
CA LEU A 42 -2.99 8.51 1.20
C LEU A 42 -4.40 8.06 0.86
N LEU A 43 -4.75 6.81 1.15
CA LEU A 43 -6.11 6.28 0.97
C LEU A 43 -7.13 7.01 1.86
N ALA A 44 -6.78 7.27 3.12
CA ALA A 44 -7.64 8.03 4.03
C ALA A 44 -7.85 9.48 3.55
N TYR A 45 -6.78 10.12 3.04
CA TYR A 45 -6.88 11.44 2.42
C TYR A 45 -7.80 11.41 1.18
N LEU A 46 -7.62 10.43 0.29
CA LEU A 46 -8.43 10.31 -0.92
C LEU A 46 -9.90 10.09 -0.55
N ASN A 47 -10.21 9.20 0.39
CA ASN A 47 -11.58 8.97 0.85
C ASN A 47 -12.25 10.22 1.45
N LYS A 48 -11.49 11.09 2.12
CA LYS A 48 -12.02 12.37 2.63
C LYS A 48 -12.27 13.40 1.53
N LYS A 49 -11.51 13.34 0.43
CA LYS A 49 -11.59 14.30 -0.68
C LYS A 49 -12.61 13.88 -1.73
N ASP A 50 -12.64 12.60 -2.07
CA ASP A 50 -13.46 12.04 -3.13
C ASP A 50 -13.65 10.52 -2.89
N VAL A 51 -14.86 10.14 -2.51
CA VAL A 51 -15.21 8.75 -2.17
C VAL A 51 -15.25 7.87 -3.42
N ASP A 52 -15.62 8.40 -4.58
CA ASP A 52 -15.74 7.63 -5.81
C ASP A 52 -14.36 7.29 -6.37
N ARG A 53 -13.41 8.23 -6.35
CA ARG A 53 -12.00 7.96 -6.66
C ARG A 53 -11.38 6.94 -5.72
N TYR A 54 -11.69 7.03 -4.42
CA TYR A 54 -11.24 6.06 -3.44
C TYR A 54 -11.75 4.65 -3.74
N ARG A 55 -13.06 4.50 -4.01
CA ARG A 55 -13.68 3.22 -4.37
C ARG A 55 -13.10 2.65 -5.67
N ALA A 56 -12.95 3.49 -6.69
CA ALA A 56 -12.35 3.11 -7.97
C ALA A 56 -10.92 2.59 -7.79
N ILE A 57 -10.12 3.23 -6.94
CA ILE A 57 -8.77 2.77 -6.63
C ILE A 57 -8.74 1.44 -5.89
N LEU A 58 -9.62 1.25 -4.90
CA LEU A 58 -9.69 0.00 -4.16
C LEU A 58 -10.02 -1.16 -5.08
N ALA A 59 -11.02 -0.98 -5.95
CA ALA A 59 -11.40 -1.97 -6.94
C ALA A 59 -10.26 -2.28 -7.91
N ARG A 60 -9.63 -1.24 -8.47
CA ARG A 60 -8.55 -1.39 -9.45
C ARG A 60 -7.30 -2.07 -8.88
N LEU A 61 -6.99 -1.86 -7.60
CA LEU A 61 -5.82 -2.43 -6.93
C LEU A 61 -6.14 -3.70 -6.14
N GLY A 62 -7.39 -4.16 -6.11
CA GLY A 62 -7.82 -5.33 -5.32
C GLY A 62 -7.62 -5.18 -3.82
N LEU A 63 -7.59 -3.95 -3.30
CA LEU A 63 -7.36 -3.67 -1.88
C LEU A 63 -8.67 -3.83 -1.10
N ARG A 64 -8.65 -4.68 -0.07
CA ARG A 64 -9.78 -4.87 0.85
C ARG A 64 -9.71 -3.89 2.01
N LYS A 65 -10.88 -3.53 2.53
CA LYS A 65 -11.04 -2.62 3.68
C LYS A 65 -10.74 -3.34 5.00
#